data_AF-A0A059FG34-F1
#
_entry.id   AF-A0A059FG34-F1
#
_cell.length_a   1.000
_cell.length_b   1.000
_cell.length_c   1.000
_cell.angle_alpha   90.00
_cell.angle_beta   90.00
_cell.angle_gamma   90.00
#
_symmetry.space_group_name_H-M   'P 1'
#
loop_
_entity.id
_entity.type
_entity.pdbx_description
1 polymer ?
#
loop_
_entity_poly.entity_id
_entity_poly.type
_entity_poly.pdbx_seq_one_letter_code
_entity_poly.pdbx_strand_id
1 'polypeptide(L)'
;MLDQTAPTVEDILALAEACIARLPGHMQAAAGAVRIIVEDYAEDEILDEMKIDDALELSGLYSGVPLIHESVTHPSMQTPLVYLYRLPILFEWAARGDVTLDELVSHVTIHEYGHHFGWSDEEMHRLLDSMD
;
A
#
# COMPACT_ATOMS: atom_id res chain seq x y z
N MET A 1 -25.91 -7.20 -6.87
CA MET A 1 -26.31 -5.78 -6.85
C MET A 1 -25.24 -5.01 -7.59
N LEU A 2 -25.61 -4.27 -8.64
CA LEU A 2 -24.70 -3.36 -9.36
C LEU A 2 -24.90 -1.89 -8.92
N ASP A 3 -25.63 -1.66 -7.83
CA ASP A 3 -25.91 -0.33 -7.26
C ASP A 3 -24.78 0.17 -6.33
N GLN A 4 -23.56 -0.34 -6.49
CA GLN A 4 -22.39 0.11 -5.73
C GLN A 4 -21.55 1.06 -6.59
N THR A 5 -21.05 2.12 -5.97
CA THR A 5 -20.05 2.99 -6.58
C THR A 5 -18.67 2.34 -6.52
N ALA A 6 -17.75 2.80 -7.37
CA ALA A 6 -16.36 2.38 -7.25
C ALA A 6 -15.79 2.75 -5.86
N PRO A 7 -14.90 1.93 -5.30
CA PRO A 7 -14.24 2.22 -4.02
C PRO A 7 -13.46 3.55 -4.07
N THR A 8 -13.53 4.32 -2.99
CA THR A 8 -12.81 5.58 -2.82
C THR A 8 -11.41 5.37 -2.23
N VAL A 9 -10.62 6.44 -2.11
CA VAL A 9 -9.31 6.37 -1.45
C VAL A 9 -9.45 6.03 0.04
N GLU A 10 -10.53 6.47 0.67
CA GLU A 10 -10.88 6.12 2.06
C GLU A 10 -11.23 4.65 2.21
N ASP A 11 -11.92 4.05 1.22
CA ASP A 11 -12.22 2.61 1.25
C ASP A 11 -10.93 1.79 1.17
N ILE A 12 -9.98 2.16 0.29
CA ILE A 12 -8.67 1.49 0.20
C ILE A 12 -7.88 1.67 1.50
N LEU A 13 -7.85 2.88 2.07
CA LEU A 13 -7.17 3.14 3.34
C LEU A 13 -7.75 2.27 4.46
N ALA A 14 -9.07 2.17 4.55
CA ALA A 14 -9.74 1.36 5.57
C ALA A 14 -9.39 -0.14 5.43
N LEU A 15 -9.30 -0.66 4.21
CA LEU A 15 -8.87 -2.04 3.95
C LEU A 15 -7.40 -2.25 4.37
N ALA A 16 -6.52 -1.32 4.04
CA ALA A 16 -5.11 -1.39 4.43
C ALA A 16 -4.93 -1.34 5.96
N GLU A 17 -5.65 -0.44 6.64
CA GLU A 17 -5.64 -0.35 8.11
C GLU A 17 -6.19 -1.62 8.76
N ALA A 18 -7.25 -2.21 8.20
CA ALA A 18 -7.79 -3.48 8.66
C ALA A 18 -6.78 -4.62 8.50
N CYS A 19 -6.05 -4.67 7.37
CA CYS A 19 -4.95 -5.61 7.15
C CYS A 19 -3.87 -5.46 8.23
N ILE A 20 -3.39 -4.24 8.49
CA ILE A 20 -2.38 -3.98 9.53
C ILE A 20 -2.87 -4.42 10.92
N ALA A 21 -4.14 -4.15 11.25
CA ALA A 21 -4.74 -4.55 12.53
C ALA A 21 -4.83 -6.08 12.72
N ARG A 22 -4.80 -6.86 11.63
CA ARG A 22 -4.80 -8.34 11.65
C ARG A 22 -3.41 -8.95 11.75
N LEU A 23 -2.34 -8.17 11.60
CA LEU A 23 -0.97 -8.68 11.70
C LEU A 23 -0.69 -9.30 13.09
N PRO A 24 0.26 -10.25 13.20
CA PRO A 24 0.76 -10.71 14.50
C PRO A 24 1.30 -9.55 15.34
N GLY A 25 1.08 -9.58 16.67
CA GLY A 25 1.42 -8.46 17.54
C GLY A 25 2.89 -8.00 17.50
N HIS A 26 3.83 -8.90 17.16
CA HIS A 26 5.24 -8.54 16.99
C HIS A 26 5.51 -7.75 15.69
N MET A 27 4.66 -7.89 14.67
CA MET A 27 4.70 -7.12 13.42
C MET A 27 3.90 -5.82 13.52
N GLN A 28 2.76 -5.82 14.26
CA GLN A 28 1.92 -4.63 14.44
C GLN A 28 2.68 -3.42 15.00
N ALA A 29 3.60 -3.64 15.95
CA ALA A 29 4.38 -2.55 16.55
C ALA A 29 5.29 -1.84 15.54
N ALA A 30 5.93 -2.60 14.65
CA ALA A 30 6.74 -2.04 13.57
C ALA A 30 5.84 -1.36 12.53
N ALA A 31 4.71 -2.00 12.20
CA ALA A 31 3.82 -1.50 11.18
C ALA A 31 3.10 -0.19 11.58
N GLY A 32 2.73 -0.05 12.86
CA GLY A 32 2.07 1.14 13.39
C GLY A 32 2.95 2.39 13.48
N ALA A 33 4.27 2.26 13.23
CA ALA A 33 5.18 3.39 13.11
C ALA A 33 5.23 3.97 11.68
N VAL A 34 4.54 3.33 10.72
CA VAL A 34 4.48 3.75 9.31
C VAL A 34 3.13 4.42 9.05
N ARG A 35 3.13 5.53 8.32
CA ARG A 35 1.90 6.21 7.91
C ARG A 35 1.50 5.76 6.50
N ILE A 36 0.25 5.36 6.34
CA ILE A 36 -0.31 4.99 5.03
C ILE A 36 -0.88 6.25 4.36
N ILE A 37 -0.60 6.42 3.08
CA ILE A 37 -1.16 7.44 2.20
C ILE A 37 -1.81 6.72 1.02
N VAL A 38 -3.01 7.14 0.64
CA VAL A 38 -3.71 6.62 -0.53
C VAL A 38 -3.95 7.74 -1.52
N GLU A 39 -3.49 7.55 -2.75
CA GLU A 39 -3.65 8.49 -3.86
C GLU A 39 -4.16 7.76 -5.09
N ASP A 40 -4.62 8.48 -6.11
CA ASP A 40 -5.11 7.84 -7.33
C ASP A 40 -3.97 7.26 -8.18
N TYR A 41 -2.86 7.98 -8.29
CA TYR A 41 -1.65 7.61 -9.02
C TYR A 41 -0.41 8.14 -8.29
N ALA A 42 0.75 7.58 -8.61
CA ALA A 42 2.03 8.18 -8.25
C ALA A 42 2.26 9.48 -9.05
N GLU A 43 3.05 10.39 -8.48
CA GLU A 43 3.54 11.57 -9.19
C GLU A 43 4.50 11.17 -10.32
N ASP A 44 4.53 11.94 -11.41
CA ASP A 44 5.35 11.66 -12.59
C ASP A 44 6.84 11.55 -12.21
N GLU A 45 7.31 12.36 -11.27
CA GLU A 45 8.69 12.33 -10.77
C GLU A 45 9.05 10.99 -10.10
N ILE A 46 8.11 10.38 -9.37
CA ILE A 46 8.30 9.07 -8.73
C ILE A 46 8.39 7.99 -9.81
N LEU A 47 7.50 8.04 -10.81
CA LEU A 47 7.48 7.10 -11.93
C LEU A 47 8.78 7.16 -12.73
N ASP A 48 9.27 8.37 -13.03
CA ASP A 48 10.55 8.61 -13.72
C ASP A 48 11.75 8.07 -12.92
N GLU A 49 11.78 8.29 -11.60
CA GLU A 49 12.84 7.78 -10.72
C GLU A 49 12.88 6.24 -10.71
N MET A 50 11.69 5.63 -10.64
CA MET A 50 11.51 4.18 -10.65
C MET A 50 11.61 3.55 -12.05
N LYS A 51 11.64 4.39 -13.11
CA LYS A 51 11.62 3.98 -14.52
C LYS A 51 10.40 3.14 -14.86
N ILE A 52 9.25 3.57 -14.37
CA ILE A 52 7.95 2.98 -14.65
C ILE A 52 7.26 3.83 -15.72
N ASP A 53 6.98 3.23 -16.88
CA ASP A 53 6.42 3.96 -18.02
C ASP A 53 4.90 4.16 -17.91
N ASP A 54 4.19 3.27 -17.22
CA ASP A 54 2.74 3.34 -17.00
C ASP A 54 2.41 3.38 -15.51
N ALA A 55 1.74 4.45 -15.07
CA ALA A 55 1.33 4.63 -13.68
C ALA A 55 0.47 3.47 -13.15
N LEU A 56 -0.22 2.72 -14.02
CA LEU A 56 -0.99 1.53 -13.65
C LEU A 56 -0.14 0.33 -13.21
N GLU A 57 1.18 0.37 -13.41
CA GLU A 57 2.09 -0.70 -13.00
C GLU A 57 2.60 -0.53 -11.56
N LEU A 58 2.32 0.59 -10.90
CA LEU A 58 2.73 0.86 -9.53
C LEU A 58 1.51 0.87 -8.58
N SER A 59 1.24 -0.26 -7.92
CA SER A 59 0.12 -0.40 -6.98
C SER A 59 0.44 0.09 -5.56
N GLY A 60 1.71 0.10 -5.16
CA GLY A 60 2.15 0.55 -3.85
C GLY A 60 3.62 0.96 -3.86
N LEU A 61 4.02 1.72 -2.83
CA LEU A 61 5.39 2.16 -2.65
C LEU A 61 5.69 2.44 -1.17
N TYR A 62 6.63 1.70 -0.61
CA TYR A 62 7.28 2.11 0.64
C TYR A 62 8.28 3.26 0.40
N SER A 63 8.17 4.35 1.18
CA SER A 63 9.11 5.46 1.18
C SER A 63 9.63 5.82 2.58
N GLY A 64 10.93 5.66 2.78
CA GLY A 64 11.62 5.98 4.04
C GLY A 64 11.93 7.47 4.26
N VAL A 65 11.63 8.32 3.26
CA VAL A 65 11.76 9.78 3.33
C VAL A 65 10.49 10.38 2.73
N PRO A 66 9.82 11.36 3.35
CA PRO A 66 8.61 11.93 2.76
C PRO A 66 8.90 12.44 1.34
N LEU A 67 8.21 11.87 0.33
CA LEU A 67 8.25 12.33 -1.07
C LEU A 67 7.52 13.68 -1.25
N ILE A 68 6.89 14.17 -0.20
CA ILE A 68 6.29 15.50 -0.17
C ILE A 68 7.43 16.51 -0.01
N HIS A 69 7.54 17.44 -0.95
CA HIS A 69 8.41 18.63 -0.97
C HIS A 69 8.31 19.51 0.30
N GLU A 70 8.64 18.99 1.49
CA GLU A 70 8.78 19.80 2.71
C GLU A 70 10.10 20.57 2.64
N SER A 71 9.95 21.88 2.53
CA SER A 71 10.98 22.91 2.55
C SER A 71 12.08 22.64 3.60
N VAL A 72 13.34 22.89 3.22
CA VAL A 72 14.64 22.65 3.89
C VAL A 72 14.80 23.30 5.30
N THR A 73 13.72 23.81 5.89
CA THR A 73 13.73 24.66 7.09
C THR A 73 13.25 24.01 8.38
N HIS A 74 12.78 22.76 8.36
CA HIS A 74 12.48 21.99 9.59
C HIS A 74 12.77 20.50 9.37
N PRO A 75 13.69 19.86 10.13
CA PRO A 75 13.77 18.41 10.16
C PRO A 75 12.55 17.90 10.94
N SER A 76 11.47 17.56 10.24
CA SER A 76 10.40 16.76 10.84
C SER A 76 10.99 15.37 11.18
N MET A 77 10.59 14.79 12.31
CA MET A 77 10.90 13.38 12.59
C MET A 77 10.29 12.58 11.43
N GLN A 78 11.14 12.03 10.56
CA GLN A 78 10.73 11.39 9.32
C GLN A 78 9.96 10.11 9.65
N THR A 79 8.64 10.20 9.67
CA THR A 79 7.78 9.02 9.75
C THR A 79 7.81 8.34 8.38
N PRO A 80 8.20 7.07 8.30
CA PRO A 80 8.14 6.35 7.03
C PRO A 80 6.72 6.30 6.48
N LEU A 81 6.61 6.33 5.17
CA LEU A 81 5.34 6.34 4.44
C LEU A 81 5.18 5.05 3.65
N VAL A 82 3.95 4.57 3.54
CA VAL A 82 3.56 3.60 2.52
C VAL A 82 2.46 4.24 1.69
N TYR A 83 2.70 4.35 0.38
CA TYR A 83 1.72 4.78 -0.59
C TYR A 83 0.99 3.57 -1.15
N LEU A 84 -0.32 3.67 -1.29
CA LEU A 84 -1.16 2.76 -2.06
C LEU A 84 -1.86 3.57 -3.16
N TYR A 85 -1.77 3.10 -4.39
CA TYR A 85 -2.34 3.81 -5.53
C TYR A 85 -3.66 3.18 -5.97
N ARG A 86 -4.76 3.88 -5.71
CA ARG A 86 -6.12 3.37 -5.87
C ARG A 86 -6.42 2.93 -7.29
N LEU A 87 -6.09 3.71 -8.30
CA LEU A 87 -6.44 3.36 -9.69
C LEU A 87 -5.62 2.19 -10.23
N PRO A 88 -4.30 2.09 -10.00
CA PRO A 88 -3.52 0.88 -10.27
C PRO A 88 -4.10 -0.37 -9.57
N ILE A 89 -4.43 -0.27 -8.27
CA ILE A 89 -5.07 -1.37 -7.52
C ILE A 89 -6.41 -1.77 -8.14
N LEU A 90 -7.28 -0.81 -8.48
CA LEU A 90 -8.58 -1.09 -9.08
C LEU A 90 -8.45 -1.67 -10.50
N PHE A 91 -7.45 -1.23 -11.26
CA PHE A 91 -7.14 -1.77 -12.58
C PHE A 91 -6.70 -3.23 -12.47
N GLU A 92 -5.77 -3.53 -11.57
CA GLU A 92 -5.32 -4.88 -11.28
C GLU A 92 -6.46 -5.78 -10.78
N TRP A 93 -7.29 -5.28 -9.85
CA TRP A 93 -8.45 -5.98 -9.35
C TRP A 93 -9.43 -6.37 -10.46
N ALA A 94 -9.76 -5.40 -11.33
CA ALA A 94 -10.65 -5.63 -12.46
C ALA A 94 -10.03 -6.60 -13.50
N ALA A 95 -8.71 -6.57 -13.69
CA ALA A 95 -8.00 -7.45 -14.60
C ALA A 95 -7.92 -8.90 -14.10
N ARG A 96 -7.72 -9.10 -12.78
CA ARG A 96 -7.68 -10.42 -12.13
C ARG A 96 -9.06 -11.08 -12.13
N GLY A 97 -10.07 -10.39 -11.61
CA GLY A 97 -11.48 -10.84 -11.61
C GLY A 97 -11.79 -12.08 -10.77
N ASP A 98 -10.81 -12.63 -10.05
CA ASP A 98 -10.91 -13.84 -9.24
C ASP A 98 -10.53 -13.64 -7.76
N VAL A 99 -10.17 -12.42 -7.37
CA VAL A 99 -9.86 -12.02 -5.99
C VAL A 99 -10.79 -10.90 -5.52
N THR A 100 -11.01 -10.81 -4.22
CA THR A 100 -11.71 -9.67 -3.62
C THR A 100 -10.80 -8.44 -3.57
N LEU A 101 -11.39 -7.25 -3.42
CA LEU A 101 -10.60 -6.03 -3.25
C LEU A 101 -9.81 -6.04 -1.94
N ASP A 102 -10.37 -6.61 -0.88
CA ASP A 102 -9.70 -6.75 0.42
C ASP A 102 -8.45 -7.62 0.30
N GLU A 103 -8.56 -8.78 -0.35
CA GLU A 103 -7.40 -9.66 -0.64
C GLU A 103 -6.30 -8.92 -1.41
N LEU A 104 -6.67 -8.16 -2.45
CA LEU A 104 -5.67 -7.44 -3.25
C LEU A 104 -5.02 -6.29 -2.46
N VAL A 105 -5.79 -5.48 -1.74
CA VAL A 105 -5.24 -4.39 -0.92
C VAL A 105 -4.36 -4.95 0.19
N SER A 106 -4.77 -6.06 0.83
CA SER A 106 -3.97 -6.76 1.84
C SER A 106 -2.67 -7.30 1.24
N HIS A 107 -2.72 -7.90 0.06
CA HIS A 107 -1.54 -8.38 -0.67
C HIS A 107 -0.55 -7.24 -0.95
N VAL A 108 -0.98 -6.14 -1.55
CA VAL A 108 -0.11 -4.98 -1.84
C VAL A 108 0.46 -4.41 -0.53
N THR A 109 -0.39 -4.22 0.50
CA THR A 109 0.05 -3.69 1.80
C THR A 109 1.11 -4.57 2.44
N ILE A 110 0.89 -5.88 2.53
CA ILE A 110 1.86 -6.82 3.12
C ILE A 110 3.14 -6.88 2.29
N HIS A 111 3.05 -6.75 0.96
CA HIS A 111 4.21 -6.73 0.09
C HIS A 111 5.12 -5.53 0.37
N GLU A 112 4.56 -4.32 0.44
CA GLU A 112 5.31 -3.10 0.74
C GLU A 112 5.96 -3.14 2.14
N TYR A 113 5.19 -3.56 3.14
CA TYR A 113 5.71 -3.71 4.50
C TYR A 113 6.76 -4.82 4.58
N GLY A 114 6.51 -5.96 3.94
CA GLY A 114 7.40 -7.12 3.97
C GLY A 114 8.76 -6.83 3.33
N HIS A 115 8.78 -6.19 2.16
CA HIS A 115 10.02 -5.77 1.53
C HIS A 115 10.80 -4.78 2.40
N HIS A 116 10.12 -3.84 3.04
CA HIS A 116 10.80 -2.87 3.90
C HIS A 116 11.33 -3.48 5.20
N PHE A 117 10.52 -4.30 5.88
CA PHE A 117 10.87 -4.88 7.18
C PHE A 117 11.66 -6.19 7.06
N GLY A 118 11.91 -6.67 5.84
CA GLY A 118 12.69 -7.87 5.58
C GLY A 118 11.95 -9.17 5.93
N TRP A 119 10.62 -9.19 5.78
CA TRP A 119 9.83 -10.41 5.95
C TRP A 119 10.10 -11.36 4.79
N SER A 120 10.20 -12.65 5.09
CA SER A 120 10.34 -13.67 4.05
C SER A 120 9.05 -13.87 3.27
N ASP A 121 9.16 -14.34 2.02
CA ASP A 121 8.01 -14.70 1.20
C ASP A 121 7.09 -15.72 1.91
N GLU A 122 7.67 -16.65 2.67
CA GLU A 122 6.92 -17.64 3.46
C GLU A 122 6.16 -16.99 4.63
N GLU A 123 6.71 -15.95 5.26
CA GLU A 123 6.00 -15.18 6.28
C GLU A 123 4.85 -14.39 5.65
N MET A 124 5.11 -13.68 4.55
CA MET A 124 4.08 -12.91 3.84
C MET A 124 2.93 -13.79 3.34
N HIS A 125 3.24 -14.94 2.75
CA HIS A 125 2.24 -15.89 2.27
C HIS A 125 1.38 -16.43 3.41
N ARG A 126 1.99 -16.83 4.55
CA ARG A 126 1.24 -17.30 5.73
C ARG A 126 0.33 -16.22 6.33
N LEU A 127 0.73 -14.95 6.26
CA LEU A 127 -0.13 -13.85 6.70
C LEU A 127 -1.36 -13.75 5.80
N LEU A 128 -1.16 -13.74 4.49
CA LEU A 128 -2.24 -13.63 3.51
C LEU A 128 -3.21 -14.82 3.59
N ASP A 129 -2.70 -16.06 3.66
CA ASP A 129 -3.53 -17.27 3.82
C ASP A 129 -4.36 -17.26 5.11
N SER A 130 -3.88 -16.58 6.16
CA SER A 130 -4.63 -16.43 7.41
C SER A 130 -5.71 -15.33 7.35
N MET A 131 -5.70 -14.56 6.25
CA MET A 131 -6.61 -13.44 6.04
C MET A 131 -7.86 -13.78 5.21
N ASP A 132 -7.81 -14.87 4.45
CA ASP A 132 -8.95 -15.51 3.75
C ASP A 132 -10.00 -16.10 4.73
#